data_AF-A0A7S1MEZ2-F1
#
_entry.id   AF-A0A7S1MEZ2-F1
#
_cell.length_a   1.000
_cell.length_b   1.000
_cell.length_c   1.000
_cell.angle_alpha   90.00
_cell.angle_beta   90.00
_cell.angle_gamma   90.00
#
_symmetry.space_group_name_H-M   'P 1'
#
loop_
_entity.id
_entity.type
_entity.pdbx_description
1 polymer ?
#
loop_
_entity_poly.entity_id
_entity_poly.type
_entity_poly.pdbx_seq_one_letter_code
_entity_poly.pdbx_strand_id
1 'polypeptide(L)'
;TKSGGLLFRELPVLRGRVGDVPDRQQFRALPLEQQKAVWELCDNYEESNGEKTLEGIMATNALPRAPGSDEGVLCLLASRCNHSCSPNAEYLWSEEAGCEEVRTVRDVSPGEEVCVNYFGDLVREKRAVRQAHLRDGWRFHCRCPPCLAADPASDERRTRLTRLGEQILTCRDRPEEGVRMAEEMLELMQQEGISGPRTAAQVCNDGFELAVLMGEQSEVQLWAHMSYEAHRQGWGEDHPMARRMKHYVQFPPSEGEVDGAAA
;
A
#
# COMPACT_ATOMS: atom_id res chain seq x y z
N THR A 1 3.88 -12.91 -13.81
CA THR A 1 3.76 -13.34 -12.40
C THR A 1 2.31 -13.37 -11.99
N LYS A 2 1.88 -14.32 -11.15
CA LYS A 2 0.50 -14.41 -10.65
C LYS A 2 0.23 -13.40 -9.53
N SER A 3 -1.03 -13.05 -9.28
CA SER A 3 -1.43 -12.23 -8.14
C SER A 3 -0.89 -12.78 -6.80
N GLY A 4 -0.38 -11.90 -5.93
CA GLY A 4 0.25 -12.24 -4.65
C GLY A 4 1.68 -12.77 -4.76
N GLY A 5 2.26 -12.80 -5.96
CA GLY A 5 3.60 -13.29 -6.22
C GLY A 5 4.67 -12.28 -5.77
N LEU A 6 5.68 -12.78 -5.05
CA LEU A 6 6.88 -12.01 -4.74
C LEU A 6 7.70 -11.78 -6.03
N LEU A 7 7.91 -10.52 -6.39
CA LEU A 7 8.79 -10.16 -7.50
C LEU A 7 10.25 -10.17 -7.04
N PHE A 8 10.56 -9.46 -5.96
CA PHE A 8 11.88 -9.44 -5.33
C PHE A 8 11.83 -8.90 -3.90
N ARG A 9 12.93 -9.12 -3.18
CA ARG A 9 13.22 -8.53 -1.86
C ARG A 9 14.48 -7.70 -1.97
N GLU A 10 14.52 -6.54 -1.33
CA GLU A 10 15.68 -5.67 -1.37
C GLU A 10 16.00 -5.08 0.01
N LEU A 11 17.23 -5.29 0.47
CA LEU A 11 17.74 -4.59 1.65
C LEU A 11 18.04 -3.12 1.29
N PRO A 12 17.67 -2.17 2.15
CA PRO A 12 17.93 -0.77 1.86
C PRO A 12 19.42 -0.45 1.94
N VAL A 13 19.87 0.41 1.04
CA VAL A 13 21.24 0.96 1.05
C VAL A 13 21.35 2.15 1.98
N LEU A 14 20.28 2.95 2.14
CA LEU A 14 20.23 4.06 3.09
C LEU A 14 18.95 4.01 3.93
N ARG A 15 19.02 4.61 5.11
CA ARG A 15 17.90 4.77 6.05
C ARG A 15 17.90 6.21 6.53
N GLY A 16 16.73 6.80 6.69
CA GLY A 16 16.62 8.18 7.16
C GLY A 16 15.20 8.54 7.52
N ARG A 17 14.98 9.83 7.75
CA ARG A 17 13.65 10.39 7.94
C ARG A 17 13.28 11.31 6.80
N VAL A 18 12.02 11.27 6.39
CA VAL A 18 11.49 12.15 5.35
C VAL A 18 11.57 13.59 5.85
N GLY A 19 12.22 14.46 5.09
CA GLY A 19 12.41 15.88 5.43
C GLY A 19 13.69 16.20 6.21
N ASP A 20 14.41 15.19 6.72
CA ASP A 20 15.70 15.36 7.38
C ASP A 20 16.87 15.39 6.38
N VAL A 21 17.99 15.99 6.80
CA VAL A 21 19.24 15.91 6.04
C VAL A 21 19.77 14.47 6.07
N PRO A 22 20.03 13.82 4.92
CA PRO A 22 20.51 12.45 4.90
C PRO A 22 21.87 12.28 5.58
N ASP A 23 22.06 11.13 6.24
CA ASP A 23 23.34 10.79 6.84
C ASP A 23 24.40 10.51 5.76
N ARG A 24 25.23 11.53 5.50
CA ARG A 24 26.33 11.45 4.53
C ARG A 24 27.41 10.45 4.94
N GLN A 25 27.53 10.10 6.23
CA GLN A 25 28.46 9.07 6.67
C GLN A 25 27.97 7.69 6.24
N GLN A 26 26.66 7.41 6.36
CA GLN A 26 26.06 6.18 5.85
C GLN A 26 26.33 6.02 4.34
N PHE A 27 26.11 7.09 3.56
CA PHE A 27 26.40 7.08 2.11
C PHE A 27 27.87 6.81 1.80
N ARG A 28 28.81 7.50 2.48
CA ARG A 28 30.25 7.33 2.25
C ARG A 28 30.76 5.93 2.62
N ALA A 29 30.06 5.24 3.53
CA ALA A 29 30.39 3.88 3.94
C ALA A 29 29.92 2.81 2.94
N LEU A 30 29.07 3.16 1.96
CA LEU A 30 28.61 2.22 0.94
C LEU A 30 29.76 1.81 0.00
N PRO A 31 29.73 0.58 -0.55
CA PRO A 31 30.56 0.21 -1.69
C PRO A 31 30.42 1.21 -2.84
N LEU A 32 31.51 1.46 -3.59
CA LEU A 32 31.52 2.45 -4.68
C LEU A 32 30.44 2.20 -5.74
N GLU A 33 30.13 0.94 -6.04
CA GLU A 33 29.07 0.59 -6.98
C GLU A 33 27.68 1.00 -6.47
N GLN A 34 27.41 0.86 -5.16
CA GLN A 34 26.17 1.35 -4.57
C GLN A 34 26.12 2.88 -4.51
N GLN A 35 27.24 3.54 -4.22
CA GLN A 35 27.32 5.01 -4.28
C GLN A 35 26.97 5.53 -5.67
N LYS A 36 27.51 4.92 -6.74
CA LYS A 36 27.17 5.25 -8.12
C LYS A 36 25.69 5.02 -8.40
N ALA A 37 25.16 3.85 -8.02
CA ALA A 37 23.75 3.51 -8.24
C ALA A 37 22.79 4.47 -7.53
N VAL A 38 23.12 4.96 -6.33
CA VAL A 38 22.35 6.02 -5.65
C VAL A 38 22.31 7.29 -6.51
N TRP A 39 23.45 7.73 -7.05
CA TRP A 39 23.52 8.93 -7.91
C TRP A 39 22.81 8.78 -9.27
N GLU A 40 22.60 7.54 -9.73
CA GLU A 40 21.79 7.26 -10.92
C GLU A 40 20.28 7.42 -10.68
N LEU A 41 19.82 7.37 -9.43
CA LEU A 41 18.41 7.61 -9.10
C LEU A 41 17.99 9.05 -9.41
N CYS A 42 16.69 9.25 -9.59
CA CYS A 42 16.15 10.55 -9.93
C CYS A 42 16.25 11.52 -8.74
N ASP A 43 16.64 12.76 -9.00
CA ASP A 43 16.46 13.87 -8.08
C ASP A 43 15.40 14.80 -8.69
N ASN A 44 14.15 14.71 -8.23
CA ASN A 44 13.10 15.59 -8.74
C ASN A 44 13.31 17.05 -8.31
N TYR A 45 14.19 17.33 -7.35
CA TYR A 45 14.46 18.66 -6.81
C TYR A 45 15.72 19.31 -7.40
N GLU A 46 16.40 18.63 -8.31
CA GLU A 46 17.55 19.13 -9.07
C GLU A 46 17.28 20.53 -9.63
N GLU A 47 18.16 21.49 -9.31
CA GLU A 47 18.07 22.85 -9.82
C GLU A 47 18.53 22.94 -11.27
N SER A 48 18.26 24.06 -11.93
CA SER A 48 18.55 24.26 -13.37
C SER A 48 20.03 24.10 -13.77
N ASN A 49 20.96 24.05 -12.81
CA ASN A 49 22.38 23.79 -13.06
C ASN A 49 22.70 22.31 -13.31
N GLY A 50 21.75 21.41 -13.08
CA GLY A 50 21.90 19.98 -13.32
C GLY A 50 22.62 19.22 -12.19
N GLU A 51 22.76 19.83 -11.00
CA GLU A 51 23.46 19.21 -9.88
C GLU A 51 22.47 18.50 -8.95
N LYS A 52 22.55 17.17 -8.93
CA LYS A 52 21.79 16.35 -7.97
C LYS A 52 22.33 16.50 -6.55
N THR A 53 21.45 16.32 -5.59
CA THR A 53 21.77 16.29 -4.17
C THR A 53 21.36 14.95 -3.55
N LEU A 54 22.05 14.53 -2.48
CA LEU A 54 21.63 13.32 -1.76
C LEU A 54 20.27 13.55 -1.09
N GLU A 55 20.04 14.77 -0.62
CA GLU A 55 18.80 15.28 -0.06
C GLU A 55 17.63 15.11 -1.05
N GLY A 56 17.79 15.59 -2.29
CA GLY A 56 16.77 15.50 -3.33
C GLY A 56 16.54 14.07 -3.84
N ILE A 57 17.59 13.25 -3.95
CA ILE A 57 17.48 11.82 -4.25
C ILE A 57 16.68 11.10 -3.15
N MET A 58 17.02 11.33 -1.88
CA MET A 58 16.29 10.72 -0.77
C MET A 58 14.83 11.18 -0.73
N ALA A 59 14.57 12.48 -0.90
CA ALA A 59 13.21 13.01 -0.94
C ALA A 59 12.36 12.44 -2.09
N THR A 60 13.01 12.07 -3.20
CA THR A 60 12.32 11.53 -4.39
C THR A 60 12.05 10.03 -4.29
N ASN A 61 12.97 9.26 -3.70
CA ASN A 61 13.01 7.80 -3.84
C ASN A 61 12.84 7.02 -2.53
N ALA A 62 12.93 7.68 -1.36
CA ALA A 62 12.78 6.98 -0.08
C ALA A 62 11.35 6.42 0.07
N LEU A 63 11.27 5.15 0.43
CA LEU A 63 10.03 4.41 0.65
C LEU A 63 9.68 4.48 2.14
N PRO A 64 8.43 4.83 2.51
CA PRO A 64 8.01 4.83 3.91
C PRO A 64 7.89 3.39 4.42
N ARG A 65 8.39 3.12 5.64
CA ARG A 65 8.30 1.78 6.25
C ARG A 65 6.89 1.41 6.70
N ALA A 66 6.07 2.41 7.01
CA ALA A 66 4.68 2.25 7.40
C ALA A 66 3.85 3.48 7.01
N PRO A 67 2.52 3.35 6.88
CA PRO A 67 1.62 4.49 6.64
C PRO A 67 1.83 5.57 7.70
N GLY A 68 2.06 6.80 7.27
CA GLY A 68 2.26 7.95 8.17
C GLY A 68 3.58 7.95 8.95
N SER A 69 4.47 6.97 8.73
CA SER A 69 5.82 6.98 9.33
C SER A 69 6.69 8.05 8.67
N ASP A 70 7.46 8.77 9.47
CA ASP A 70 8.53 9.64 8.99
C ASP A 70 9.80 8.85 8.64
N GLU A 71 9.90 7.57 9.02
CA GLU A 71 11.04 6.72 8.70
C GLU A 71 10.96 6.18 7.27
N GLY A 72 12.02 6.48 6.50
CA GLY A 72 12.16 6.09 5.12
C GLY A 72 13.39 5.23 4.87
N VAL A 73 13.30 4.40 3.84
CA VAL A 73 14.40 3.56 3.38
C VAL A 73 14.65 3.77 1.89
N LEU A 74 15.91 3.75 1.47
CA LEU A 74 16.29 3.83 0.07
C LEU A 74 16.67 2.44 -0.44
N CYS A 75 15.89 1.92 -1.38
CA CYS A 75 16.10 0.63 -2.04
C CYS A 75 16.34 0.89 -3.53
N LEU A 76 17.50 0.49 -4.07
CA LEU A 76 17.95 0.90 -5.41
C LEU A 76 17.03 0.39 -6.52
N LEU A 77 16.64 -0.89 -6.46
CA LEU A 77 15.78 -1.52 -7.45
C LEU A 77 14.32 -1.13 -7.26
N ALA A 78 13.83 -1.13 -6.02
CA ALA A 78 12.47 -0.73 -5.70
C ALA A 78 12.18 0.71 -6.13
N SER A 79 13.14 1.64 -5.96
CA SER A 79 13.04 3.04 -6.41
C SER A 79 12.84 3.20 -7.93
N ARG A 80 13.03 2.14 -8.73
CA ARG A 80 12.82 2.17 -10.19
C ARG A 80 11.37 1.87 -10.59
N CYS A 81 10.52 1.39 -9.69
CA CYS A 81 9.13 1.10 -10.01
C CYS A 81 8.35 2.42 -10.16
N ASN A 82 7.75 2.61 -11.33
CA ASN A 82 6.96 3.81 -11.65
C ASN A 82 5.59 3.81 -10.98
N HIS A 83 4.95 4.98 -10.93
CA HIS A 83 3.62 5.13 -10.35
C HIS A 83 2.46 4.73 -11.29
N SER A 84 1.43 4.10 -10.73
CA SER A 84 0.09 4.01 -11.33
C SER A 84 -1.01 4.18 -10.27
N CYS A 85 -2.12 4.85 -10.64
CA CYS A 85 -3.32 4.94 -9.80
C CYS A 85 -4.15 3.63 -9.81
N SER A 86 -3.81 2.69 -10.69
CA SER A 86 -4.25 1.30 -10.67
C SER A 86 -2.99 0.43 -10.84
N PRO A 87 -2.24 0.21 -9.75
CA PRO A 87 -0.95 -0.46 -9.80
C PRO A 87 -1.09 -1.97 -10.04
N ASN A 88 0.02 -2.61 -10.40
CA ASN A 88 0.09 -4.07 -10.52
C ASN A 88 1.07 -4.70 -9.52
N ALA A 89 1.77 -3.87 -8.76
CA ALA A 89 2.56 -4.26 -7.60
C ALA A 89 2.36 -3.29 -6.42
N GLU A 90 2.77 -3.72 -5.23
CA GLU A 90 2.81 -2.91 -4.02
C GLU A 90 4.14 -3.11 -3.26
N TYR A 91 4.54 -2.05 -2.56
CA TYR A 91 5.63 -2.03 -1.59
C TYR A 91 5.14 -2.53 -0.23
N LEU A 92 5.78 -3.58 0.28
CA LEU A 92 5.48 -4.16 1.58
C LEU A 92 6.78 -4.33 2.36
N TRP A 93 7.01 -3.41 3.29
CA TRP A 93 8.12 -3.49 4.23
C TRP A 93 7.95 -4.68 5.18
N SER A 94 9.00 -5.51 5.28
CA SER A 94 9.09 -6.61 6.25
C SER A 94 9.94 -6.17 7.43
N GLU A 95 9.31 -5.97 8.60
CA GLU A 95 10.03 -5.61 9.82
C GLU A 95 10.96 -6.73 10.31
N GLU A 96 10.53 -7.99 10.18
CA GLU A 96 11.34 -9.15 10.58
C GLU A 96 12.61 -9.28 9.73
N ALA A 97 12.49 -9.12 8.41
CA ALA A 97 13.62 -9.24 7.50
C ALA A 97 14.41 -7.92 7.31
N GLY A 98 13.83 -6.79 7.74
CA GLY A 98 14.40 -5.45 7.57
C GLY A 98 14.60 -5.06 6.10
N CYS A 99 13.71 -5.53 5.21
CA CYS A 99 13.81 -5.35 3.76
C CYS A 99 12.47 -4.97 3.12
N GLU A 100 12.54 -4.39 1.93
CA GLU A 100 11.38 -4.06 1.10
C GLU A 100 11.01 -5.27 0.25
N GLU A 101 9.74 -5.69 0.29
CA GLU A 101 9.19 -6.68 -0.63
C GLU A 101 8.32 -6.01 -1.69
N VAL A 102 8.61 -6.29 -2.97
CA VAL A 102 7.73 -5.87 -4.06
C VAL A 102 6.91 -7.07 -4.51
N ARG A 103 5.59 -6.98 -4.37
CA ARG A 103 4.67 -8.09 -4.67
C ARG A 103 3.62 -7.67 -5.67
N THR A 104 3.22 -8.59 -6.53
CA THR A 104 2.14 -8.35 -7.49
C THR A 104 0.78 -8.35 -6.79
N VAL A 105 -0.08 -7.40 -7.17
CA VAL A 105 -1.46 -7.29 -6.65
C VAL A 105 -2.52 -7.80 -7.63
N ARG A 106 -2.07 -8.11 -8.85
CA ARG A 106 -2.83 -8.79 -9.91
C ARG A 106 -1.87 -9.56 -10.79
N ASP A 107 -2.39 -10.35 -11.73
CA ASP A 107 -1.55 -10.98 -12.74
C ASP A 107 -0.80 -9.92 -13.57
N VAL A 108 0.51 -10.16 -13.77
CA VAL A 108 1.42 -9.31 -14.55
C VAL A 108 1.98 -10.12 -15.71
N SER A 109 1.77 -9.63 -16.93
CA SER A 109 2.20 -10.30 -18.16
C SER A 109 3.68 -10.04 -18.47
N PRO A 110 4.39 -10.94 -19.20
CA PRO A 110 5.74 -10.65 -19.66
C PRO A 110 5.79 -9.37 -20.50
N GLY A 111 6.72 -8.47 -20.18
CA GLY A 111 6.87 -7.16 -20.84
C GLY A 111 5.93 -6.06 -20.34
N GLU A 112 4.99 -6.38 -19.43
CA GLU A 112 4.22 -5.37 -18.72
C GLU A 112 5.11 -4.65 -17.70
N GLU A 113 5.03 -3.32 -17.66
CA GLU A 113 5.76 -2.51 -16.69
C GLU A 113 5.24 -2.76 -15.27
N VAL A 114 6.15 -2.89 -14.30
CA VAL A 114 5.80 -3.01 -12.88
C VAL A 114 5.57 -1.61 -12.33
N CYS A 115 4.32 -1.32 -11.97
CA CYS A 115 3.92 -0.04 -11.40
C CYS A 115 3.34 -0.23 -10.00
N VAL A 116 3.68 0.71 -9.11
CA VAL A 116 3.25 0.77 -7.71
C VAL A 116 2.44 2.04 -7.43
N ASN A 117 1.83 2.11 -6.24
CA ASN A 117 1.23 3.35 -5.76
C ASN A 117 2.25 4.13 -4.88
N TYR A 118 2.35 5.45 -5.06
CA TYR A 118 3.34 6.27 -4.33
C TYR A 118 2.78 6.96 -3.07
N PHE A 119 1.46 7.06 -2.95
CA PHE A 119 0.83 7.96 -1.98
C PHE A 119 -0.27 7.27 -1.14
N GLY A 120 -0.26 5.94 -1.11
CA GLY A 120 -1.21 5.08 -0.41
C GLY A 120 -2.66 5.48 -0.66
N ASP A 121 -3.37 5.75 0.44
CA ASP A 121 -4.80 6.02 0.49
C ASP A 121 -5.27 7.23 -0.33
N LEU A 122 -4.37 8.17 -0.67
CA LEU A 122 -4.68 9.27 -1.58
C LEU A 122 -5.09 8.78 -2.99
N VAL A 123 -4.90 7.50 -3.29
CA VAL A 123 -5.45 6.86 -4.49
C VAL A 123 -6.97 6.90 -4.54
N ARG A 124 -7.65 6.98 -3.39
CA ARG A 124 -9.10 7.12 -3.30
C ARG A 124 -9.58 8.56 -3.55
N GLU A 125 -8.69 9.52 -3.71
CA GLU A 125 -9.09 10.89 -4.03
C GLU A 125 -9.39 11.09 -5.51
N LYS A 126 -10.07 12.20 -5.85
CA LYS A 126 -10.37 12.59 -7.23
C LYS A 126 -9.11 12.80 -8.06
N ARG A 127 -9.22 12.61 -9.38
CA ARG A 127 -8.12 12.74 -10.33
C ARG A 127 -7.35 14.05 -10.17
N ALA A 128 -8.06 15.16 -9.99
CA ALA A 128 -7.44 16.47 -9.84
C ALA A 128 -6.51 16.53 -8.61
N VAL A 129 -6.93 15.94 -7.49
CA VAL A 129 -6.15 15.86 -6.25
C VAL A 129 -4.94 14.97 -6.44
N ARG A 130 -5.11 13.78 -7.03
CA ARG A 130 -4.00 12.85 -7.32
C ARG A 130 -2.95 13.47 -8.24
N GLN A 131 -3.38 14.16 -9.30
CA GLN A 131 -2.49 14.85 -10.24
C GLN A 131 -1.76 16.02 -9.58
N ALA A 132 -2.43 16.79 -8.74
CA ALA A 132 -1.80 17.86 -7.98
C ALA A 132 -0.73 17.31 -7.04
N HIS A 133 -1.05 16.27 -6.28
CA HIS A 133 -0.10 15.64 -5.36
C HIS A 133 1.15 15.11 -6.07
N LEU A 134 1.00 14.43 -7.21
CA LEU A 134 2.13 13.94 -8.00
C LEU A 134 2.94 15.06 -8.65
N ARG A 135 2.30 16.13 -9.10
CA ARG A 135 3.01 17.29 -9.67
C ARG A 135 3.80 18.02 -8.58
N ASP A 136 3.23 18.18 -7.39
CA ASP A 136 3.85 18.97 -6.34
C ASP A 136 4.95 18.17 -5.61
N GLY A 137 4.77 16.85 -5.43
CA GLY A 137 5.74 15.95 -4.78
C GLY A 137 6.76 15.30 -5.73
N TRP A 138 6.33 14.82 -6.90
CA TRP A 138 7.17 14.07 -7.84
C TRP A 138 7.35 14.75 -9.20
N ARG A 139 6.85 15.98 -9.38
CA ARG A 139 7.04 16.80 -10.58
C ARG A 139 6.67 16.14 -11.92
N PHE A 140 5.70 15.21 -11.92
CA PHE A 140 5.16 14.62 -13.15
C PHE A 140 3.63 14.59 -13.17
N HIS A 141 3.07 14.40 -14.36
CA HIS A 141 1.64 14.15 -14.56
C HIS A 141 1.41 12.66 -14.80
N CYS A 142 0.55 12.03 -14.00
CA CYS A 142 0.27 10.61 -14.18
C CYS A 142 -0.51 10.36 -15.47
N ARG A 143 -0.03 9.40 -16.27
CA ARG A 143 -0.65 8.96 -17.53
C ARG A 143 -1.12 7.51 -17.48
N CYS A 144 -1.38 6.97 -16.28
CA CYS A 144 -1.97 5.63 -16.15
C CYS A 144 -3.41 5.61 -16.73
N PRO A 145 -3.97 4.43 -17.05
CA PRO A 145 -5.29 4.35 -17.71
C PRO A 145 -6.41 5.12 -16.99
N PRO A 146 -6.59 5.03 -15.65
CA PRO A 146 -7.58 5.85 -14.93
C PRO A 146 -7.38 7.36 -15.10
N CYS A 147 -6.13 7.82 -15.11
CA CYS A 147 -5.80 9.24 -15.26
C CYS A 147 -5.92 9.76 -16.69
N LEU A 148 -5.75 8.91 -17.71
CA LEU A 148 -5.99 9.27 -19.10
C LEU A 148 -7.47 9.25 -19.46
N ALA A 149 -8.23 8.29 -18.93
CA ALA A 149 -9.67 8.20 -19.15
C ALA A 149 -10.40 9.43 -18.60
N ALA A 150 -9.96 9.96 -17.44
CA ALA A 150 -10.55 11.12 -16.79
C ALA A 150 -12.07 11.02 -16.61
N ASP A 151 -12.55 9.80 -16.34
CA ASP A 151 -13.97 9.47 -16.17
C ASP A 151 -14.53 10.10 -14.87
N PRO A 152 -15.53 11.00 -14.95
CA PRO A 152 -16.17 11.57 -13.77
C PRO A 152 -16.79 10.51 -12.84
N ALA A 153 -17.26 9.39 -13.38
CA ALA A 153 -17.81 8.31 -12.56
C ALA A 153 -16.73 7.63 -11.71
N SER A 154 -15.48 7.57 -12.20
CA SER A 154 -14.34 7.13 -11.38
C SER A 154 -14.08 8.07 -10.21
N ASP A 155 -14.17 9.39 -10.43
CA ASP A 155 -14.03 10.37 -9.34
C ASP A 155 -15.17 10.27 -8.31
N GLU A 156 -16.39 9.94 -8.73
CA GLU A 156 -17.52 9.67 -7.83
C GLU A 156 -17.28 8.40 -7.00
N ARG A 157 -16.90 7.29 -7.64
CA ARG A 157 -16.58 6.03 -6.94
C ARG A 157 -15.43 6.21 -5.95
N ARG A 158 -14.38 6.92 -6.34
CA ARG A 158 -13.24 7.25 -5.47
C ARG A 158 -13.65 8.13 -4.28
N THR A 159 -14.45 9.17 -4.51
CA THR A 159 -15.03 9.97 -3.41
C THR A 159 -15.88 9.12 -2.46
N ARG A 160 -16.63 8.14 -2.99
CA ARG A 160 -17.39 7.19 -2.16
C ARG A 160 -16.48 6.29 -1.33
N LEU A 161 -15.38 5.80 -1.90
CA LEU A 161 -14.36 5.02 -1.18
C LEU A 161 -13.78 5.77 0.03
N THR A 162 -13.43 7.05 -0.12
CA THR A 162 -12.93 7.87 1.01
C THR A 162 -13.98 7.94 2.13
N ARG A 163 -15.25 8.24 1.79
CA ARG A 163 -16.32 8.32 2.80
C ARG A 163 -16.62 6.99 3.47
N LEU A 164 -16.63 5.89 2.71
CA LEU A 164 -16.86 4.55 3.27
C LEU A 164 -15.80 4.20 4.31
N GLY A 165 -14.52 4.46 4.01
CA GLY A 165 -13.42 4.22 4.95
C GLY A 165 -13.57 4.99 6.28
N GLU A 166 -14.08 6.23 6.24
CA GLU A 166 -14.36 7.01 7.45
C GLU A 166 -15.60 6.50 8.20
N GLN A 167 -16.65 6.11 7.47
CA GLN A 167 -17.92 5.68 8.05
C GLN A 167 -17.83 4.32 8.75
N ILE A 168 -17.14 3.34 8.15
CA ILE A 168 -17.00 1.98 8.68
C ILE A 168 -16.44 1.99 10.11
N LEU A 169 -15.44 2.84 10.39
CA LEU A 169 -14.83 3.00 11.71
C LEU A 169 -15.82 3.43 12.81
N THR A 170 -16.99 3.93 12.43
CA THR A 170 -18.01 4.43 13.36
C THR A 170 -19.25 3.51 13.46
N CYS A 171 -19.26 2.38 12.76
CA CYS A 171 -20.43 1.50 12.65
C CYS A 171 -20.52 0.42 13.74
N ARG A 172 -19.77 0.53 14.84
CA ARG A 172 -19.78 -0.48 15.91
C ARG A 172 -21.17 -0.68 16.53
N ASP A 173 -21.99 0.37 16.59
CA ASP A 173 -23.36 0.36 17.11
C ASP A 173 -24.41 -0.11 16.08
N ARG A 174 -24.02 -0.21 14.80
CA ARG A 174 -24.85 -0.62 13.65
C ARG A 174 -24.06 -1.57 12.76
N PRO A 175 -23.64 -2.74 13.26
CA PRO A 175 -22.64 -3.57 12.59
C PRO A 175 -23.12 -4.10 11.23
N GLU A 176 -24.42 -4.35 11.05
CA GLU A 176 -24.98 -4.77 9.77
C GLU A 176 -24.84 -3.68 8.69
N GLU A 177 -24.91 -2.41 9.08
CA GLU A 177 -24.64 -1.29 8.18
C GLU A 177 -23.16 -1.18 7.83
N GLY A 178 -22.29 -1.38 8.82
CA GLY A 178 -20.85 -1.39 8.61
C GLY A 178 -20.38 -2.50 7.67
N VAL A 179 -20.93 -3.72 7.81
CA VAL A 179 -20.63 -4.84 6.91
C VAL A 179 -21.01 -4.49 5.48
N ARG A 180 -22.23 -3.99 5.24
CA ARG A 180 -22.66 -3.55 3.88
C ARG A 180 -21.76 -2.47 3.30
N MET A 181 -21.28 -1.55 4.14
CA MET A 181 -20.33 -0.51 3.73
C MET A 181 -18.96 -1.10 3.35
N ALA A 182 -18.49 -2.11 4.09
CA ALA A 182 -17.23 -2.80 3.79
C ALA A 182 -17.33 -3.60 2.48
N GLU A 183 -18.45 -4.28 2.22
CA GLU A 183 -18.72 -4.96 0.94
C GLU A 183 -18.69 -3.96 -0.23
N GLU A 184 -19.45 -2.86 -0.12
CA GLU A 184 -19.49 -1.80 -1.13
C GLU A 184 -18.07 -1.24 -1.38
N MET A 185 -17.29 -1.06 -0.32
CA MET A 185 -15.93 -0.53 -0.43
C MET A 185 -15.02 -1.49 -1.22
N LEU A 186 -15.07 -2.80 -0.94
CA LEU A 186 -14.29 -3.80 -1.67
C LEU A 186 -14.70 -3.89 -3.15
N GLU A 187 -16.00 -3.82 -3.44
CA GLU A 187 -16.51 -3.80 -4.81
C GLU A 187 -16.01 -2.57 -5.59
N LEU A 188 -16.10 -1.39 -4.98
CA LEU A 188 -15.63 -0.15 -5.60
C LEU A 188 -14.11 -0.15 -5.78
N MET A 189 -13.35 -0.71 -4.84
CA MET A 189 -11.91 -0.90 -4.97
C MET A 189 -11.57 -1.78 -6.18
N GLN A 190 -12.30 -2.88 -6.36
CA GLN A 190 -12.13 -3.76 -7.52
C GLN A 190 -12.44 -3.04 -8.84
N GLN A 191 -13.56 -2.30 -8.91
CA GLN A 191 -13.95 -1.53 -10.10
C GLN A 191 -12.91 -0.46 -10.47
N GLU A 192 -12.28 0.16 -9.46
CA GLU A 192 -11.25 1.18 -9.65
C GLU A 192 -9.84 0.61 -9.87
N GLY A 193 -9.70 -0.72 -9.84
CA GLY A 193 -8.41 -1.40 -9.95
C GLY A 193 -7.45 -1.01 -8.83
N ILE A 194 -7.98 -0.75 -7.63
CA ILE A 194 -7.25 -0.48 -6.39
C ILE A 194 -7.14 -1.82 -5.65
N SER A 195 -6.12 -2.60 -5.95
CA SER A 195 -5.97 -3.97 -5.42
C SER A 195 -4.93 -4.08 -4.31
N GLY A 196 -4.64 -2.98 -3.60
CA GLY A 196 -3.57 -2.98 -2.60
C GLY A 196 -3.90 -3.91 -1.41
N PRO A 197 -3.12 -4.99 -1.15
CA PRO A 197 -3.33 -5.89 -0.01
C PRO A 197 -3.48 -5.16 1.33
N ARG A 198 -2.83 -4.01 1.53
CA ARG A 198 -2.94 -3.27 2.80
C ARG A 198 -4.36 -2.77 3.06
N THR A 199 -4.92 -1.98 2.15
CA THR A 199 -6.27 -1.43 2.31
C THR A 199 -7.32 -2.54 2.30
N ALA A 200 -7.15 -3.56 1.44
CA ALA A 200 -8.05 -4.71 1.42
C ALA A 200 -8.03 -5.47 2.74
N ALA A 201 -6.85 -5.73 3.30
CA ALA A 201 -6.69 -6.41 4.59
C ALA A 201 -7.34 -5.61 5.73
N GLN A 202 -7.20 -4.28 5.73
CA GLN A 202 -7.86 -3.41 6.69
C GLN A 202 -9.39 -3.51 6.61
N VAL A 203 -9.97 -3.31 5.42
CA VAL A 203 -11.43 -3.38 5.24
C VAL A 203 -11.98 -4.76 5.58
N CYS A 204 -11.27 -5.83 5.23
CA CYS A 204 -11.65 -7.19 5.61
C CYS A 204 -11.56 -7.44 7.13
N ASN A 205 -10.60 -6.83 7.83
CA ASN A 205 -10.52 -6.90 9.28
C ASN A 205 -11.67 -6.13 9.94
N ASP A 206 -11.98 -4.93 9.46
CA ASP A 206 -13.11 -4.14 9.95
C ASP A 206 -14.43 -4.91 9.75
N GLY A 207 -14.64 -5.50 8.57
CA GLY A 207 -15.80 -6.35 8.30
C GLY A 207 -15.87 -7.59 9.20
N PHE A 208 -14.72 -8.22 9.50
CA PHE A 208 -14.64 -9.33 10.45
C PHE A 208 -15.05 -8.91 11.87
N GLU A 209 -14.53 -7.79 12.37
CA GLU A 209 -14.87 -7.28 13.70
C GLU A 209 -16.37 -6.93 13.81
N LEU A 210 -16.94 -6.33 12.76
CA LEU A 210 -18.37 -6.04 12.68
C LEU A 210 -19.22 -7.32 12.62
N ALA A 211 -18.79 -8.34 11.86
CA ALA A 211 -19.46 -9.63 11.80
C ALA A 211 -19.47 -10.35 13.17
N VAL A 212 -18.38 -10.23 13.94
CA VAL A 212 -18.32 -10.77 15.32
C VAL A 212 -19.35 -10.09 16.22
N LEU A 213 -19.55 -8.77 16.09
CA LEU A 213 -20.56 -8.03 16.85
C LEU A 213 -22.00 -8.42 16.49
N MET A 214 -22.24 -8.84 15.26
CA MET A 214 -23.55 -9.39 14.84
C MET A 214 -23.83 -10.76 15.46
N GLY A 215 -22.78 -11.52 15.81
CA GLY A 215 -22.89 -12.89 16.32
C GLY A 215 -23.24 -13.94 15.27
N GLU A 216 -23.29 -13.56 13.99
CA GLU A 216 -23.64 -14.44 12.87
C GLU A 216 -22.41 -15.25 12.40
N GLN A 217 -22.34 -16.51 12.80
CA GLN A 217 -21.15 -17.36 12.61
C GLN A 217 -20.72 -17.53 11.15
N SER A 218 -21.67 -17.57 10.20
CA SER A 218 -21.34 -17.66 8.78
C SER A 218 -20.68 -16.39 8.24
N GLU A 219 -21.12 -15.22 8.71
CA GLU A 219 -20.49 -13.93 8.37
C GLU A 219 -19.09 -13.84 8.95
N VAL A 220 -18.91 -14.25 10.21
CA VAL A 220 -17.59 -14.27 10.86
C VAL A 220 -16.61 -15.13 10.07
N GLN A 221 -17.01 -16.34 9.64
CA GLN A 221 -16.16 -17.20 8.81
C GLN A 221 -15.84 -16.60 7.45
N LEU A 222 -16.83 -15.97 6.80
CA LEU A 222 -16.65 -15.33 5.49
C LEU A 222 -15.63 -14.20 5.58
N TRP A 223 -15.81 -13.28 6.51
CA TRP A 223 -14.92 -12.13 6.68
C TRP A 223 -13.53 -12.53 7.19
N ALA A 224 -13.44 -13.55 8.07
CA ALA A 224 -12.16 -14.15 8.43
C ALA A 224 -11.43 -14.73 7.21
N HIS A 225 -12.16 -15.38 6.28
CA HIS A 225 -11.57 -15.90 5.05
C HIS A 225 -11.08 -14.78 4.13
N MET A 226 -11.89 -13.73 3.95
CA MET A 226 -11.50 -12.57 3.15
C MET A 226 -10.28 -11.83 3.74
N SER A 227 -10.23 -11.68 5.06
CA SER A 227 -9.08 -11.10 5.77
C SER A 227 -7.84 -11.98 5.66
N TYR A 228 -8.00 -13.31 5.75
CA TYR A 228 -6.91 -14.26 5.51
C TYR A 228 -6.33 -14.11 4.11
N GLU A 229 -7.17 -14.10 3.07
CA GLU A 229 -6.71 -14.00 1.69
C GLU A 229 -5.98 -12.66 1.43
N ALA A 230 -6.51 -11.54 1.94
CA ALA A 230 -5.86 -10.24 1.81
C ALA A 230 -4.48 -10.20 2.49
N HIS A 231 -4.38 -10.70 3.73
CA HIS A 231 -3.09 -10.76 4.45
C HIS A 231 -2.12 -11.74 3.80
N ARG A 232 -2.60 -12.90 3.33
CA ARG A 232 -1.79 -13.90 2.62
C ARG A 232 -1.22 -13.32 1.33
N GLN A 233 -2.04 -12.58 0.58
CA GLN A 233 -1.62 -11.95 -0.67
C GLN A 233 -0.56 -10.87 -0.43
N GLY A 234 -0.70 -10.08 0.64
CA GLY A 234 0.27 -9.08 1.04
C GLY A 234 1.55 -9.68 1.63
N TRP A 235 1.45 -10.27 2.81
CA TRP A 235 2.60 -10.62 3.64
C TRP A 235 2.93 -12.12 3.65
N GLY A 236 2.19 -12.94 2.91
CA GLY A 236 2.36 -14.38 2.86
C GLY A 236 1.59 -15.14 3.96
N GLU A 237 1.57 -16.46 3.84
CA GLU A 237 0.82 -17.35 4.76
C GLU A 237 1.35 -17.35 6.19
N ASP A 238 2.63 -17.03 6.36
CA ASP A 238 3.30 -17.06 7.65
C ASP A 238 3.09 -15.79 8.49
N HIS A 239 2.50 -14.74 7.90
CA HIS A 239 2.19 -13.51 8.60
C HIS A 239 1.27 -13.77 9.81
N PRO A 240 1.52 -13.16 10.99
CA PRO A 240 0.75 -13.43 12.21
C PRO A 240 -0.77 -13.27 12.01
N MET A 241 -1.19 -12.22 11.32
CA MET A 241 -2.60 -12.00 11.03
C MET A 241 -3.17 -13.01 10.02
N ALA A 242 -2.39 -13.43 9.02
CA ALA A 242 -2.85 -14.47 8.09
C ALA A 242 -3.08 -15.79 8.83
N ARG A 243 -2.14 -16.20 9.71
CA ARG A 243 -2.31 -17.41 10.54
C ARG A 243 -3.52 -17.31 11.47
N ARG A 244 -3.72 -16.14 12.10
CA ARG A 244 -4.86 -15.88 12.99
C ARG A 244 -6.19 -15.99 12.24
N MET A 245 -6.32 -15.29 11.13
CA MET A 245 -7.55 -15.30 10.32
C MET A 245 -7.83 -16.70 9.76
N LYS A 246 -6.80 -17.44 9.33
CA LYS A 246 -6.91 -18.85 8.92
C LYS A 246 -7.45 -19.74 10.05
N HIS A 247 -7.08 -19.47 11.29
CA HIS A 247 -7.63 -20.17 12.46
C HIS A 247 -9.11 -19.82 12.66
N TYR A 248 -9.48 -18.53 12.59
CA TYR A 248 -10.87 -18.09 12.76
C TYR A 248 -11.80 -18.55 11.63
N VAL A 249 -11.29 -18.85 10.44
CA VAL A 249 -12.07 -19.54 9.40
C VAL A 249 -12.53 -20.92 9.88
N GLN A 250 -11.70 -21.65 10.62
CA GLN A 250 -12.01 -23.00 11.12
C GLN A 250 -12.76 -22.96 12.47
N PHE A 251 -12.43 -21.98 13.30
CA PHE A 251 -12.92 -21.81 14.66
C PHE A 251 -13.37 -20.34 14.85
N PRO A 252 -14.52 -19.95 14.28
CA PRO A 252 -15.01 -18.57 14.35
C PRO A 252 -15.26 -18.16 15.80
N PRO A 253 -14.71 -17.01 16.25
CA PRO A 253 -14.88 -16.54 17.61
C PRO A 253 -16.26 -15.89 17.84
N SER A 254 -16.66 -15.83 19.09
CA SER A 254 -17.77 -15.03 19.60
C SER A 254 -17.28 -13.67 20.13
N GLU A 255 -18.21 -12.75 20.39
CA GLU A 255 -17.89 -11.48 21.03
C GLU A 255 -17.16 -11.71 22.38
N GLY A 256 -15.94 -11.18 22.51
CA GLY A 256 -15.08 -11.36 23.70
C GLY A 256 -14.01 -12.46 23.59
N GLU A 257 -14.04 -13.30 22.55
CA GLU A 257 -13.01 -14.31 22.25
C GLU A 257 -11.95 -13.81 21.24
N VAL A 258 -12.16 -12.61 20.69
CA VAL A 258 -11.17 -11.95 19.83
C VAL A 258 -10.09 -11.33 20.71
N ASP A 259 -8.91 -11.95 20.73
CA ASP A 259 -7.75 -11.41 21.45
C ASP A 259 -7.38 -10.04 20.85
N GLY A 260 -7.49 -8.99 21.68
CA GLY A 260 -7.19 -7.63 21.30
C GLY A 260 -5.73 -7.46 20.89
N ALA A 261 -5.50 -7.42 19.58
CA ALA A 261 -4.30 -6.88 18.94
C ALA A 261 -4.59 -6.67 17.45
N ALA A 262 -5.27 -5.55 17.15
CA ALA A 262 -5.28 -4.93 15.84
C ALA A 262 -4.68 -3.52 16.01
N ALA A 263 -3.36 -3.45 15.89
CA ALA A 263 -2.58 -2.24 15.66
C ALA A 263 -1.48 -2.60 14.67
#